data_AF-A0A183B1N8-F1
#
_entry.id   AF-A0A183B1N8-F1
#
_cell.length_a   1.000
_cell.length_b   1.000
_cell.length_c   1.000
_cell.angle_alpha   90.00
_cell.angle_beta   90.00
_cell.angle_gamma   90.00
#
_symmetry.space_group_name_H-M   'P 1'
#
loop_
_entity.id
_entity.type
_entity.pdbx_description
1 polymer ?
#
loop_
_entity_poly.entity_id
_entity_poly.type
_entity_poly.pdbx_seq_one_letter_code
_entity_poly.pdbx_strand_id
1 'polypeptide(L)'
;MGILTPGGVVNAMAFMDNGSDTTLINKRLTVNHNITTQPSSLTISTVNGTKATTSDQANVTLVSLDNGEQVEMTEAFTIADLPMQAVESIGELATRWPRLRGLCFEEADSPEVDLLIGCDVPEAHWVLEQRLSGRKEPYAARTVIRWTLFRPLQAKNRKPLSVNFTNTTASNNTVEQSLQRMYDN
;
A
#
# COMPACT_ATOMS: atom_id res chain seq x y z
N MET A 1 -10.91 -2.05 0.65
CA MET A 1 -11.21 -2.41 -0.75
C MET A 1 -11.55 -3.88 -0.78
N GLY A 2 -12.11 -4.39 -1.86
CA GLY A 2 -12.36 -5.81 -2.06
C GLY A 2 -11.24 -6.51 -2.82
N ILE A 3 -11.06 -7.80 -2.54
CA ILE A 3 -10.32 -8.74 -3.38
C ILE A 3 -11.26 -9.86 -3.81
N LEU A 4 -11.29 -10.16 -5.10
CA LEU A 4 -12.02 -11.32 -5.60
C LEU A 4 -11.25 -12.61 -5.30
N THR A 5 -11.90 -13.53 -4.59
CA THR A 5 -11.37 -14.86 -4.22
C THR A 5 -12.34 -15.95 -4.68
N PRO A 6 -11.94 -17.25 -4.66
CA PRO A 6 -12.86 -18.34 -4.94
C PRO A 6 -14.09 -18.38 -4.03
N GLY A 7 -13.98 -17.84 -2.80
CA GLY A 7 -15.07 -17.75 -1.84
C GLY A 7 -15.95 -16.49 -1.97
N GLY A 8 -15.67 -15.63 -2.95
CA GLY A 8 -16.32 -14.33 -3.13
C GLY A 8 -15.39 -13.15 -2.84
N VAL A 9 -15.97 -11.95 -2.72
CA VAL A 9 -15.21 -10.72 -2.43
C VAL A 9 -14.91 -10.63 -0.94
N VAL A 10 -13.63 -10.44 -0.60
CA VAL A 10 -13.16 -10.28 0.78
C VAL A 10 -12.60 -8.88 0.97
N ASN A 11 -12.83 -8.28 2.14
CA ASN A 11 -12.26 -6.99 2.48
C ASN A 11 -10.75 -7.14 2.68
N ALA A 12 -9.99 -6.21 2.12
CA ALA A 12 -8.56 -6.14 2.26
C ALA A 12 -8.10 -4.69 2.42
N MET A 13 -7.02 -4.52 3.19
CA MET A 13 -6.35 -3.25 3.35
C MET A 13 -5.11 -3.17 2.46
N ALA A 14 -4.99 -2.06 1.73
CA ALA A 14 -3.84 -1.81 0.87
C ALA A 14 -3.07 -0.55 1.25
N PHE A 15 -1.76 -0.60 1.02
CA PHE A 15 -0.85 0.53 1.00
C PHE A 15 -0.49 0.83 -0.46
N MET A 16 -0.80 2.05 -0.93
CA MET A 16 -0.43 2.49 -2.29
C MET A 16 1.00 3.02 -2.25
N ASP A 17 1.91 2.42 -3.02
CA ASP A 17 3.32 2.79 -3.02
C ASP A 17 3.87 2.97 -4.45
N ASN A 18 3.84 4.21 -4.94
CA ASN A 18 4.45 4.56 -6.22
C ASN A 18 5.99 4.45 -6.24
N GLY A 19 6.63 4.27 -5.08
CA GLY A 19 8.07 4.05 -4.99
C GLY A 19 8.49 2.61 -5.26
N SER A 20 7.54 1.68 -5.24
CA SER A 20 7.76 0.26 -5.54
C SER A 20 7.33 -0.06 -6.97
N ASP A 21 8.16 -0.82 -7.68
CA ASP A 21 7.88 -1.31 -9.03
C ASP A 21 7.13 -2.64 -9.06
N THR A 22 6.87 -3.21 -7.89
CA THR A 22 6.31 -4.55 -7.71
C THR A 22 5.25 -4.53 -6.63
N THR A 23 4.14 -5.22 -6.88
CA THR A 23 3.06 -5.39 -5.91
C THR A 23 3.28 -6.63 -5.03
N LEU A 24 3.04 -6.46 -3.73
CA LEU A 24 3.16 -7.51 -2.72
C LEU A 24 1.81 -7.83 -2.08
N ILE A 25 1.57 -9.10 -1.80
CA ILE A 25 0.40 -9.61 -1.08
C ILE A 25 0.83 -10.41 0.15
N ASN A 26 0.17 -10.21 1.28
CA ASN A 26 0.45 -10.97 2.49
C ASN A 26 0.12 -12.46 2.27
N LYS A 27 1.08 -13.35 2.53
CA LYS A 27 0.92 -14.79 2.34
C LYS A 27 -0.27 -15.33 3.14
N ARG A 28 -0.55 -14.78 4.33
CA ARG A 28 -1.70 -15.19 5.15
C ARG A 28 -3.03 -14.96 4.42
N LEU A 29 -3.18 -13.83 3.73
CA LEU A 29 -4.38 -13.52 2.96
C LEU A 29 -4.61 -14.58 1.87
N THR A 30 -3.55 -14.95 1.14
CA THR A 30 -3.65 -15.97 0.08
C THR A 30 -4.06 -17.34 0.61
N VAL A 31 -3.49 -17.75 1.75
CA VAL A 31 -3.78 -19.04 2.39
C VAL A 31 -5.20 -19.05 2.95
N ASN A 32 -5.61 -18.02 3.69
CA ASN A 32 -6.90 -17.96 4.36
C ASN A 32 -8.08 -17.95 3.37
N HIS A 33 -7.88 -17.38 2.18
CA HIS A 33 -8.93 -17.26 1.17
C HIS A 33 -8.73 -18.16 -0.05
N ASN A 34 -7.82 -19.14 0.04
CA ASN A 34 -7.55 -20.11 -1.02
C ASN A 34 -7.24 -19.45 -2.38
N ILE A 35 -6.53 -18.32 -2.37
CA ILE A 35 -6.06 -17.67 -3.60
C ILE A 35 -5.01 -18.59 -4.23
N THR A 36 -5.18 -18.90 -5.51
CA THR A 36 -4.24 -19.75 -6.23
C THR A 36 -2.92 -19.02 -6.42
N THR A 37 -1.82 -19.68 -6.06
CA THR A 37 -0.47 -19.16 -6.23
C THR A 37 0.40 -20.13 -7.01
N GLN A 38 1.45 -19.60 -7.64
CA GLN A 38 2.48 -20.39 -8.33
C GLN A 38 3.85 -20.13 -7.69
N PRO A 39 4.67 -21.16 -7.45
CA PRO A 39 6.02 -20.98 -6.91
C PRO A 39 6.88 -20.06 -7.79
N SER A 40 7.59 -19.13 -7.17
CA SER A 40 8.44 -18.15 -7.83
C SER A 40 9.64 -17.75 -6.95
N SER A 41 10.34 -16.68 -7.33
CA SER A 41 11.38 -16.06 -6.51
C SER A 41 11.30 -14.55 -6.64
N LEU A 42 11.45 -13.84 -5.52
CA LEU A 42 11.43 -12.40 -5.46
C LEU A 42 12.80 -11.89 -5.02
N THR A 43 13.32 -10.90 -5.74
CA THR A 43 14.51 -10.15 -5.33
C THR A 43 14.07 -8.75 -4.96
N ILE A 44 14.17 -8.41 -3.67
CA ILE A 44 13.80 -7.09 -3.15
C ILE A 44 15.05 -6.23 -3.14
N SER A 45 15.09 -5.22 -4.01
CA SER A 45 16.14 -4.22 -4.04
C SER A 45 15.65 -2.95 -3.35
N THR A 46 16.39 -2.52 -2.33
CA THR A 46 16.12 -1.29 -1.57
C THR A 46 17.35 -0.41 -1.55
N VAL A 47 17.18 0.82 -1.05
CA VAL A 47 18.30 1.74 -0.80
C VAL A 47 19.39 1.16 0.11
N ASN A 48 19.06 0.17 0.94
CA ASN A 48 19.98 -0.47 1.89
C ASN A 48 20.60 -1.77 1.36
N GLY A 49 20.28 -2.17 0.13
CA GLY A 49 20.79 -3.39 -0.48
C GLY A 49 19.70 -4.26 -1.07
N THR A 50 20.11 -5.42 -1.56
CA THR A 50 19.26 -6.37 -2.28
C THR A 50 19.20 -7.69 -1.53
N LYS A 51 18.00 -8.28 -1.45
CA LYS A 51 17.77 -9.58 -0.81
C LYS A 51 16.90 -10.46 -1.70
N ALA A 52 17.40 -11.65 -2.04
CA ALA A 52 16.60 -12.68 -2.67
C ALA A 52 15.82 -13.49 -1.63
N THR A 53 14.57 -13.83 -1.93
CA THR A 53 13.73 -14.71 -1.13
C THR A 53 12.89 -15.61 -2.02
N THR A 54 12.52 -16.77 -1.52
CA THR A 54 11.45 -17.56 -2.14
C THR A 54 10.12 -16.87 -1.88
N SER A 55 9.26 -16.90 -2.90
CA SER A 55 7.93 -16.30 -2.89
C SER A 55 7.03 -17.08 -3.84
N ASP A 56 5.73 -16.94 -3.68
CA ASP A 56 4.77 -17.39 -4.67
C ASP A 56 4.22 -16.15 -5.42
N GLN A 57 3.68 -16.33 -6.61
CA GLN A 57 2.97 -15.28 -7.36
C GLN A 57 1.49 -15.58 -7.42
N ALA A 58 0.67 -14.54 -7.34
CA ALA A 58 -0.78 -14.61 -7.45
C ALA A 58 -1.29 -13.62 -8.50
N ASN A 59 -2.29 -14.04 -9.26
CA ASN A 59 -3.13 -13.13 -10.02
C ASN A 59 -4.40 -12.88 -9.22
N VAL A 60 -4.75 -11.62 -9.03
CA VAL A 60 -5.84 -11.19 -8.14
C VAL A 60 -6.59 -10.03 -8.81
N THR A 61 -7.88 -9.94 -8.57
CA THR A 61 -8.69 -8.80 -9.00
C THR A 61 -9.06 -7.96 -7.79
N LEU A 62 -8.66 -6.68 -7.81
CA LEU A 62 -9.12 -5.68 -6.86
C LEU A 62 -10.53 -5.25 -7.25
N VAL A 63 -11.39 -5.05 -6.25
CA VAL A 63 -12.78 -4.66 -6.44
C VAL A 63 -13.07 -3.44 -5.57
N SER A 64 -13.61 -2.37 -6.16
CA SER A 64 -14.17 -1.27 -5.38
C SER A 64 -15.47 -1.73 -4.70
N LEU A 65 -15.58 -1.53 -3.39
CA LEU A 65 -16.81 -1.89 -2.67
C LEU A 65 -17.94 -0.87 -2.91
N ASP A 66 -17.60 0.33 -3.38
CA ASP A 66 -18.56 1.43 -3.61
C ASP A 66 -19.29 1.29 -4.95
N ASN A 67 -18.54 1.06 -6.03
CA ASN A 67 -19.08 1.11 -7.40
C ASN A 67 -18.89 -0.19 -8.19
N GLY A 68 -18.20 -1.19 -7.63
CA GLY A 68 -17.95 -2.47 -8.29
C GLY A 68 -16.92 -2.43 -9.42
N GLU A 69 -16.20 -1.31 -9.61
CA GLU A 69 -15.08 -1.24 -10.55
C GLU A 69 -14.00 -2.26 -10.15
N GLN A 70 -13.34 -2.81 -11.16
CA GLN A 70 -12.35 -3.88 -10.99
C GLN A 70 -11.02 -3.47 -11.62
N VAL A 71 -9.93 -3.83 -10.95
CA VAL A 71 -8.58 -3.67 -11.46
C VAL A 71 -7.88 -5.02 -11.35
N GLU A 72 -7.38 -5.52 -12.48
CA GLU A 72 -6.62 -6.76 -12.51
C GLU A 72 -5.18 -6.50 -12.05
N MET A 73 -4.70 -7.38 -11.18
CA MET A 73 -3.36 -7.36 -10.64
C MET A 73 -2.72 -8.72 -10.95
N THR A 74 -1.81 -8.72 -11.91
CA THR A 74 -1.07 -9.91 -12.32
C THR A 74 0.28 -9.96 -11.62
N GLU A 75 0.76 -11.16 -11.32
CA GLU A 75 2.12 -11.39 -10.81
C GLU A 75 2.43 -10.75 -9.44
N ALA A 76 1.42 -10.52 -8.60
CA ALA A 76 1.64 -10.04 -7.24
C ALA A 76 2.40 -11.09 -6.42
N PHE A 77 3.51 -10.69 -5.80
CA PHE A 77 4.35 -11.62 -5.03
C PHE A 77 3.88 -11.75 -3.59
N THR A 78 3.82 -12.99 -3.09
CA THR A 78 3.52 -13.24 -1.69
C THR A 78 4.71 -12.85 -0.82
N ILE A 79 4.44 -12.14 0.28
CA ILE A 79 5.41 -11.84 1.32
C ILE A 79 4.90 -12.32 2.68
N ALA A 80 5.80 -12.73 3.57
CA ALA A 80 5.43 -13.28 4.88
C ALA A 80 4.73 -12.25 5.78
N ASP A 81 5.18 -10.99 5.72
CA ASP A 81 4.66 -9.92 6.54
C ASP A 81 4.88 -8.55 5.86
N LEU A 82 3.93 -7.63 6.06
CA LEU A 82 4.02 -6.24 5.65
C LEU A 82 4.07 -5.39 6.93
N PRO A 83 5.22 -4.77 7.28
CA PRO A 83 5.42 -4.16 8.59
C PRO A 83 4.73 -2.79 8.77
N MET A 84 3.71 -2.51 7.96
CA MET A 84 2.96 -1.26 7.93
C MET A 84 1.54 -1.49 8.45
N GLN A 85 1.01 -0.49 9.14
CA GLN A 85 -0.34 -0.52 9.68
C GLN A 85 -1.18 0.61 9.08
N ALA A 86 -2.44 0.29 8.82
CA ALA A 86 -3.44 1.27 8.50
C ALA A 86 -3.67 2.22 9.68
N VAL A 87 -4.14 3.42 9.37
CA VAL A 87 -4.55 4.36 10.40
C VAL A 87 -6.02 4.10 10.68
N GLU A 88 -6.31 3.73 11.91
CA GLU A 88 -7.69 3.57 12.40
C GLU A 88 -8.49 4.87 12.29
N SER A 89 -9.79 4.74 12.03
CA SER A 89 -10.76 5.85 12.02
C SER A 89 -10.39 6.97 11.05
N ILE A 90 -9.99 6.61 9.83
CA ILE A 90 -9.51 7.60 8.85
C ILE A 90 -10.64 8.57 8.43
N GLY A 91 -11.88 8.08 8.39
CA GLY A 91 -13.06 8.89 8.12
C GLY A 91 -13.30 9.92 9.22
N GLU A 92 -13.24 9.50 10.49
CA GLU A 92 -13.34 10.41 11.64
C GLU A 92 -12.21 11.43 11.61
N LEU A 93 -10.98 10.99 11.34
CA LEU A 93 -9.80 11.86 11.25
C LEU A 93 -9.98 12.92 10.16
N ALA A 94 -10.51 12.54 8.99
CA ALA A 94 -10.75 13.44 7.88
C ALA A 94 -11.75 14.56 8.23
N THR A 95 -12.69 14.32 9.16
CA THR A 95 -13.69 15.33 9.56
C THR A 95 -13.10 16.60 10.17
N ARG A 96 -11.85 16.51 10.67
CA ARG A 96 -11.09 17.65 11.22
C ARG A 96 -10.80 18.71 10.17
N TRP A 97 -10.85 18.36 8.88
CA TRP A 97 -10.66 19.29 7.78
C TRP A 97 -11.99 19.54 7.08
N PRO A 98 -12.55 20.77 7.14
CA PRO A 98 -13.87 21.07 6.56
C PRO A 98 -14.05 20.66 5.10
N ARG A 99 -12.98 20.74 4.29
CA ARG A 99 -12.98 20.41 2.86
C ARG A 99 -12.95 18.91 2.56
N LEU A 100 -12.62 18.09 3.56
CA LEU A 100 -12.57 16.63 3.44
C LEU A 100 -13.79 15.96 4.08
N ARG A 101 -14.72 16.73 4.66
CA ARG A 101 -15.97 16.21 5.21
C ARG A 101 -16.86 15.62 4.11
N GLY A 102 -17.61 14.59 4.47
CA GLY A 102 -18.52 13.89 3.56
C GLY A 102 -17.83 12.96 2.56
N LEU A 103 -16.52 12.79 2.65
CA LEU A 103 -15.82 11.70 1.98
C LEU A 103 -16.10 10.38 2.72
N CYS A 104 -16.47 9.36 1.97
CA CYS A 104 -16.58 8.01 2.51
C CYS A 104 -15.20 7.36 2.41
N PHE A 105 -14.65 6.97 3.55
CA PHE A 105 -13.48 6.13 3.61
C PHE A 105 -13.94 4.77 4.16
N GLU A 106 -13.49 3.71 3.51
CA GLU A 106 -13.69 2.37 4.03
C GLU A 106 -12.84 2.21 5.29
N GLU A 107 -13.49 1.95 6.41
CA GLU A 107 -12.82 1.60 7.66
C GLU A 107 -12.40 0.12 7.60
N ALA A 108 -11.23 -0.16 8.15
CA ALA A 108 -10.68 -1.51 8.19
C ALA A 108 -11.17 -2.25 9.43
N ASP A 109 -11.54 -3.52 9.28
CA ASP A 109 -11.79 -4.39 10.43
C ASP A 109 -10.50 -4.71 11.21
N SER A 110 -9.34 -4.55 10.56
CA SER A 110 -8.00 -4.77 11.10
C SER A 110 -7.04 -3.68 10.63
N PRO A 111 -6.12 -3.20 11.47
CA PRO A 111 -5.08 -2.27 11.05
C PRO A 111 -3.96 -2.95 10.24
N GLU A 112 -3.94 -4.28 10.13
CA GLU A 112 -2.94 -4.99 9.33
C GLU A 112 -3.11 -4.67 7.84
N VAL A 113 -2.00 -4.45 7.15
CA VAL A 113 -2.00 -4.23 5.71
C VAL A 113 -1.82 -5.56 4.99
N ASP A 114 -2.76 -5.87 4.11
CA ASP A 114 -2.77 -7.11 3.34
C ASP A 114 -1.99 -6.98 2.02
N LEU A 115 -1.91 -5.77 1.44
CA LEU A 115 -1.25 -5.52 0.16
C LEU A 115 -0.41 -4.24 0.16
N LEU A 116 0.70 -4.28 -0.56
CA LEU A 116 1.40 -3.10 -1.05
C LEU A 116 1.25 -3.06 -2.56
N ILE A 117 0.58 -2.03 -3.08
CA ILE A 117 0.32 -1.89 -4.52
C ILE A 117 1.40 -0.97 -5.11
N GLY A 118 2.28 -1.57 -5.91
CA GLY A 118 3.35 -0.91 -6.65
C GLY A 118 2.85 -0.27 -7.94
N CYS A 119 3.75 0.36 -8.69
CA CYS A 119 3.44 1.01 -9.97
C CYS A 119 3.27 0.04 -11.15
N ASP A 120 3.48 -1.27 -10.93
CA ASP A 120 3.11 -2.37 -11.83
C ASP A 120 1.59 -2.51 -12.04
N VAL A 121 0.77 -1.87 -11.19
CA VAL A 121 -0.69 -1.81 -11.33
C VAL A 121 -1.15 -0.35 -11.56
N PRO A 122 -0.87 0.26 -12.72
CA PRO A 122 -1.08 1.70 -12.94
C PRO A 122 -2.53 2.15 -12.76
N GLU A 123 -3.50 1.30 -13.12
CA GLU A 123 -4.94 1.59 -13.02
C GLU A 123 -5.38 1.83 -11.57
N ALA A 124 -4.77 1.12 -10.60
CA ALA A 124 -5.07 1.30 -9.18
C ALA A 124 -4.64 2.69 -8.66
N HIS A 125 -3.71 3.36 -9.35
CA HIS A 125 -3.16 4.67 -8.99
C HIS A 125 -3.82 5.85 -9.74
N TRP A 126 -4.71 5.58 -10.69
CA TRP A 126 -5.41 6.66 -11.41
C TRP A 126 -6.23 7.51 -10.45
N VAL A 127 -5.92 8.80 -10.38
CA VAL A 127 -6.67 9.77 -9.56
C VAL A 127 -7.84 10.28 -10.38
N LEU A 128 -9.05 9.88 -10.00
CA LEU A 128 -10.30 10.27 -10.64
C LEU A 128 -10.88 11.57 -10.06
N GLU A 129 -10.62 11.82 -8.78
CA GLU A 129 -10.99 13.07 -8.09
C GLU A 129 -9.95 13.37 -7.01
N GLN A 130 -9.66 14.65 -6.78
CA GLN A 130 -8.79 15.09 -5.69
C GLN A 130 -9.45 16.20 -4.89
N ARG A 131 -9.47 16.05 -3.56
CA ARG A 131 -9.94 17.09 -2.62
C ARG A 131 -8.79 17.62 -1.80
N LEU A 132 -8.50 18.90 -2.03
CA LEU A 132 -7.45 19.61 -1.32
C LEU A 132 -8.02 20.28 -0.07
N SER A 133 -7.30 20.16 1.05
CA SER A 133 -7.54 21.05 2.19
C SER A 133 -6.78 22.38 2.00
N GLY A 134 -5.94 22.77 2.95
CA GLY A 134 -5.02 23.91 2.87
C GLY A 134 -3.57 23.51 2.61
N ARG A 135 -2.69 24.51 2.52
CA ARG A 135 -1.25 24.29 2.37
C ARG A 135 -0.71 23.57 3.62
N LYS A 136 0.12 22.55 3.42
CA LYS A 136 0.69 21.69 4.49
C LYS A 136 -0.35 20.90 5.29
N GLU A 137 -1.60 20.84 4.81
CA GLU A 137 -2.63 20.00 5.36
C GLU A 137 -2.80 18.72 4.51
N PRO A 138 -3.52 17.72 5.00
CA PRO A 138 -3.87 16.55 4.20
C PRO A 138 -4.69 16.88 2.96
N TYR A 139 -4.66 15.96 2.01
CA TYR A 139 -5.58 15.93 0.88
C TYR A 139 -6.10 14.50 0.70
N ALA A 140 -7.24 14.36 0.05
CA ALA A 140 -7.78 13.06 -0.32
C ALA A 140 -7.78 12.89 -1.83
N ALA A 141 -7.54 11.67 -2.31
CA ALA A 141 -7.68 11.31 -3.71
C ALA A 141 -8.59 10.09 -3.84
N ARG A 142 -9.48 10.14 -4.82
CA ARG A 142 -10.32 9.01 -5.23
C ARG A 142 -9.61 8.30 -6.36
N THR A 143 -9.27 7.04 -6.15
CA THR A 143 -8.85 6.15 -7.23
C THR A 143 -10.04 5.37 -7.77
N VAL A 144 -9.80 4.52 -8.77
CA VAL A 144 -10.77 3.54 -9.28
C VAL A 144 -11.29 2.66 -8.13
N ILE A 145 -10.43 2.32 -7.17
CA ILE A 145 -10.78 1.37 -6.11
C ILE A 145 -11.39 2.05 -4.87
N ARG A 146 -10.85 3.20 -4.43
CA ARG A 146 -11.25 3.81 -3.14
C ARG A 146 -10.83 5.27 -2.98
N TRP A 147 -11.34 5.90 -1.93
CA TRP A 147 -10.75 7.12 -1.36
C TRP A 147 -9.52 6.81 -0.50
N THR A 148 -8.46 7.61 -0.66
CA THR A 148 -7.25 7.56 0.15
C THR A 148 -6.93 8.94 0.70
N LEU A 149 -6.59 9.02 2.00
CA LEU A 149 -6.18 10.25 2.67
C LEU A 149 -4.65 10.33 2.76
N PHE A 150 -4.07 11.35 2.15
CA PHE A 150 -2.65 11.67 2.17
C PHE A 150 -2.38 12.76 3.20
N ARG A 151 -1.52 12.49 4.17
CA ARG A 151 -1.33 13.34 5.34
C ARG A 151 0.15 13.49 5.69
N PRO A 152 0.61 14.70 6.05
CA PRO A 152 1.91 14.87 6.68
C PRO A 152 1.98 14.17 8.04
N LEU A 153 3.09 13.47 8.30
CA LEU A 153 3.39 12.94 9.62
C LEU A 153 3.53 14.10 10.61
N GLN A 154 2.74 14.11 11.67
CA GLN A 154 2.89 15.09 12.75
C GLN A 154 4.00 14.61 13.69
N ALA A 155 5.17 15.25 13.63
CA ALA A 155 6.34 14.97 14.48
C ALA A 155 6.15 15.39 15.95
N LYS A 156 4.93 15.29 16.50
CA LYS A 156 4.61 15.82 17.83
C LYS A 156 5.12 14.95 18.98
N ASN A 157 5.51 13.71 18.72
CA ASN A 157 6.21 12.86 19.66
C ASN A 157 7.36 12.18 18.93
N ARG A 158 8.53 12.09 19.59
CA ARG A 158 9.78 11.48 19.12
C ARG A 158 9.66 9.95 18.88
N LYS A 159 8.61 9.49 18.21
CA LYS A 159 8.64 8.19 17.56
C LYS A 159 9.73 8.27 16.48
N PRO A 160 10.53 7.21 16.27
CA PRO A 160 11.43 7.16 15.13
C PRO A 160 10.64 7.54 13.88
N LEU A 161 11.18 8.46 13.08
CA LEU A 161 10.64 8.72 11.75
C LEU A 161 10.77 7.41 10.98
N SER A 162 9.65 6.68 10.84
CA SER A 162 9.59 5.51 9.98
C SER A 162 9.48 6.03 8.57
N VAL A 163 10.62 6.02 7.88
CA VAL A 163 10.57 5.90 6.42
C VAL A 163 10.45 4.40 6.18
N ASN A 164 9.47 3.96 5.39
CA ASN A 164 9.23 2.54 5.09
C ASN A 164 10.34 1.99 4.17
N PHE A 165 11.57 2.05 4.65
CA PHE A 165 12.67 1.25 4.15
C PHE A 165 12.70 0.01 5.04
N THR A 166 12.76 -1.18 4.43
CA THR A 166 13.06 -2.40 5.18
C THR A 166 14.42 -2.19 5.86
N ASN A 167 14.40 -1.95 7.17
CA ASN A 167 15.61 -1.90 7.98
C ASN A 167 16.17 -3.31 8.08
N THR A 168 17.08 -3.65 7.17
CA THR A 168 18.01 -4.76 7.39
C THR A 168 19.25 -4.17 8.03
N THR A 169 19.46 -4.48 9.32
CA THR A 169 20.73 -4.22 9.99
C THR A 169 21.84 -5.02 9.32
N ALA A 170 22.49 -4.46 8.31
CA ALA A 170 23.87 -4.76 7.94
C ALA A 170 24.39 -3.78 6.86
N SER A 171 25.56 -3.23 7.14
CA SER A 171 26.46 -2.43 6.30
C SER A 171 26.27 -0.90 6.30
N ASN A 172 27.39 -0.25 6.63
CA ASN A 172 27.58 1.18 6.89
C ASN A 172 27.56 2.02 5.59
N ASN A 173 26.45 1.99 4.86
CA ASN A 173 26.25 2.91 3.74
C ASN A 173 25.24 3.95 4.20
N THR A 174 25.62 5.23 4.24
CA THR A 174 24.72 6.28 4.69
C THR A 174 23.53 6.38 3.73
N VAL A 175 22.32 6.47 4.28
CA VAL A 175 21.05 6.64 3.53
C VAL A 175 21.17 7.75 2.47
N GLU A 176 21.97 8.78 2.75
CA GLU A 176 22.32 9.89 1.85
C GLU A 176 22.99 9.43 0.55
N GLN A 177 23.94 8.49 0.60
CA GLN A 177 24.62 7.98 -0.60
C GLN A 177 23.71 7.13 -1.48
N SER A 178 22.70 6.49 -0.90
CA SER A 178 21.70 5.74 -1.64
C SER A 178 20.64 6.65 -2.25
N LEU A 179 20.27 7.73 -1.56
CA LEU A 179 19.42 8.80 -2.11
C LEU A 179 20.11 9.50 -3.29
N GLN A 180 21.40 9.84 -3.15
CA GLN A 180 22.17 10.50 -4.21
C GLN A 180 22.21 9.65 -5.49
N ARG A 181 22.47 8.34 -5.37
CA ARG A 181 22.45 7.41 -6.51
C ARG A 181 21.09 7.28 -7.22
N MET A 182 19.98 7.56 -6.53
CA MET A 182 18.64 7.48 -7.12
C MET A 182 18.36 8.65 -8.08
N TYR A 183 18.98 9.81 -7.84
CA TYR A 183 18.79 11.04 -8.63
C TYR A 183 19.89 11.29 -9.66
N ASP A 184 20.96 10.49 -9.66
CA ASP A 184 22.10 10.62 -10.58
C ASP A 184 21.94 9.76 -11.87
N ASN A 185 20.72 9.32 -12.20
CA ASN A 185 20.39 8.65 -13.48
C ASN A 185 20.03 9.65 -14.58
#